data_AF-A0A2U3VNV4-F1
#
_entry.id   AF-A0A2U3VNV4-F1
#
_cell.length_a   1.000
_cell.length_b   1.000
_cell.length_c   1.000
_cell.angle_alpha   90.00
_cell.angle_beta   90.00
_cell.angle_gamma   90.00
#
_symmetry.space_group_name_H-M   'P 1'
#
loop_
_entity.id
_entity.type
_entity.pdbx_description
1 polymer ?
#
loop_
_entity_poly.entity_id
_entity_poly.type
_entity_poly.pdbx_seq_one_letter_code
_entity_poly.pdbx_strand_id
1 'polypeptide(L)'
;MKTFVIGISGVTNGGKTTLAKNLQKHLPNCSVISQDDFFKPESEIETDTNGFLQYDVLEALNMEKMMSTISCWMESPRHSLASTDSGSTEEIPILIIEGFLLFNYNTRIYEPPDIPGYFDGHVWPMYLKHRQEMENITWEIVYLDGTKSEEDLFSQVYEDLIQELAKQKCLQVTT
;
A
#
# COMPACT_ATOMS: atom_id res chain seq x y z
N MET A 1 2.94 -16.98 14.87
CA MET A 1 1.81 -17.23 13.97
C MET A 1 2.13 -16.61 12.62
N LYS A 2 1.68 -17.19 11.50
CA LYS A 2 1.97 -16.65 10.16
C LYS A 2 0.98 -15.52 9.84
N THR A 3 1.46 -14.45 9.22
CA THR A 3 0.65 -13.35 8.69
C THR A 3 0.81 -13.31 7.16
N PHE A 4 -0.14 -12.68 6.48
CA PHE A 4 -0.08 -12.43 5.04
C PHE A 4 -0.07 -10.93 4.78
N VAL A 5 1.02 -10.42 4.22
CA VAL A 5 1.20 -8.98 3.97
C VAL A 5 1.12 -8.71 2.48
N ILE A 6 0.29 -7.73 2.10
CA ILE A 6 0.03 -7.32 0.72
C ILE A 6 0.50 -5.88 0.58
N GLY A 7 1.41 -5.62 -0.36
CA GLY A 7 1.78 -4.27 -0.77
C GLY A 7 0.96 -3.82 -1.98
N ILE A 8 0.20 -2.73 -1.87
CA ILE A 8 -0.48 -2.09 -3.00
C ILE A 8 0.20 -0.75 -3.25
N SER A 9 1.13 -0.74 -4.20
CA SER A 9 1.86 0.46 -4.56
C SER A 9 1.44 1.02 -5.91
N GLY A 10 2.14 2.07 -6.30
CA GLY A 10 2.01 2.72 -7.58
C GLY A 10 1.21 3.99 -7.45
N VAL A 11 0.32 4.16 -8.39
CA VAL A 11 0.27 5.39 -9.13
C VAL A 11 -0.63 6.39 -8.34
N THR A 12 -0.16 7.59 -7.92
CA THR A 12 -0.90 8.71 -7.26
C THR A 12 -2.22 9.01 -7.94
N ASN A 13 -3.34 8.78 -7.22
CA ASN A 13 -4.71 8.73 -7.74
C ASN A 13 -5.08 7.52 -8.61
N GLY A 14 -4.20 6.53 -8.75
CA GLY A 14 -4.46 5.26 -9.44
C GLY A 14 -5.40 4.30 -8.70
N GLY A 15 -6.22 4.79 -7.77
CA GLY A 15 -7.24 3.98 -7.07
C GLY A 15 -6.74 3.09 -5.93
N LYS A 16 -5.48 3.21 -5.48
CA LYS A 16 -4.87 2.36 -4.44
C LYS A 16 -5.71 2.25 -3.16
N THR A 17 -6.00 3.39 -2.51
CA THR A 17 -6.79 3.43 -1.27
C THR A 17 -8.18 2.84 -1.47
N THR A 18 -8.79 3.04 -2.64
CA THR A 18 -10.10 2.48 -2.98
C THR A 18 -10.02 0.96 -3.09
N LEU A 19 -9.05 0.43 -3.85
CA LEU A 19 -8.81 -1.00 -3.99
C LEU A 19 -8.50 -1.65 -2.63
N ALA A 20 -7.61 -1.06 -1.83
CA ALA A 20 -7.25 -1.54 -0.50
C ALA A 20 -8.47 -1.63 0.43
N LYS A 21 -9.30 -0.58 0.47
CA LYS A 21 -10.55 -0.57 1.25
C LYS A 21 -11.58 -1.56 0.75
N ASN A 22 -11.65 -1.77 -0.57
CA ASN A 22 -12.58 -2.75 -1.14
C ASN A 22 -12.15 -4.18 -0.81
N LEU A 23 -10.85 -4.50 -0.93
CA LEU A 23 -10.26 -5.77 -0.48
C LEU A 23 -10.47 -6.00 1.01
N GLN A 24 -10.24 -4.99 1.85
CA GLN A 24 -10.43 -5.08 3.30
C GLN A 24 -11.86 -5.50 3.68
N LYS A 25 -12.88 -5.03 2.96
CA LYS A 25 -14.28 -5.39 3.21
C LYS A 25 -14.60 -6.86 2.92
N HIS A 26 -13.83 -7.49 2.02
CA HIS A 26 -14.09 -8.84 1.53
C HIS A 26 -13.11 -9.88 2.10
N LEU A 27 -12.00 -9.45 2.69
CA LEU A 27 -11.01 -10.32 3.31
C LEU A 27 -11.24 -10.40 4.84
N PRO A 28 -11.31 -11.61 5.42
CA PRO A 28 -11.42 -11.77 6.87
C PRO A 28 -10.11 -11.35 7.55
N ASN A 29 -10.22 -10.84 8.78
CA ASN A 29 -9.06 -10.44 9.60
C ASN A 29 -8.07 -9.51 8.88
N CYS A 30 -8.59 -8.59 8.05
CA CYS A 30 -7.81 -7.71 7.21
C CYS A 30 -7.71 -6.28 7.79
N SER A 31 -6.48 -5.76 7.88
CA SER A 31 -6.19 -4.37 8.24
C SER A 31 -5.55 -3.63 7.08
N VAL A 32 -5.67 -2.30 7.06
CA VAL A 32 -5.05 -1.42 6.05
C VAL A 32 -4.20 -0.37 6.77
N ILE A 33 -2.96 -0.18 6.32
CA ILE A 33 -2.10 0.95 6.71
C ILE A 33 -1.83 1.77 5.44
N SER A 34 -2.14 3.07 5.49
CA SER A 34 -1.95 4.00 4.37
C SER A 34 -0.67 4.81 4.58
N GLN A 35 0.21 4.84 3.59
CA GLN A 35 1.46 5.61 3.65
C GLN A 35 1.19 7.12 3.79
N ASP A 36 0.11 7.62 3.20
CA ASP A 36 -0.30 9.04 3.28
C ASP A 36 -0.51 9.51 4.73
N ASP A 37 -0.81 8.60 5.68
CA ASP A 37 -0.99 8.92 7.10
C ASP A 37 0.32 9.27 7.82
N PHE A 38 1.46 9.13 7.13
CA PHE A 38 2.82 9.31 7.68
C PHE A 38 3.57 10.47 7.05
N PHE A 39 2.93 11.35 6.28
CA PHE A 39 3.56 12.60 5.84
C PHE A 39 3.99 13.45 7.03
N LYS A 40 5.18 14.05 6.90
CA LYS A 40 5.67 15.07 7.82
C LYS A 40 4.84 16.36 7.66
N PRO A 41 4.78 17.22 8.69
CA PRO A 41 4.16 18.53 8.54
C PRO A 41 4.90 19.35 7.47
N GLU A 42 4.19 20.24 6.76
CA GLU A 42 4.74 21.08 5.69
C GLU A 42 6.02 21.84 6.11
N SER A 43 6.11 22.27 7.38
CA SER A 43 7.29 22.93 7.94
C SER A 43 8.58 22.11 7.91
N GLU A 44 8.48 20.79 7.75
CA GLU A 44 9.60 19.85 7.65
C GLU A 44 9.82 19.37 6.21
N ILE A 45 9.01 19.84 5.25
CA ILE A 45 9.14 19.48 3.83
C ILE A 45 10.10 20.46 3.16
N GLU A 46 11.16 19.91 2.58
CA GLU A 46 12.14 20.72 1.85
C GLU A 46 11.53 21.30 0.58
N THR A 47 12.07 22.42 0.13
CA THR A 47 11.72 23.05 -1.15
C THR A 47 12.94 23.01 -2.06
N ASP A 48 12.77 22.58 -3.31
CA ASP A 48 13.87 22.58 -4.27
C ASP A 48 14.21 23.99 -4.81
N THR A 49 15.20 24.06 -5.70
CA THR A 49 15.64 25.31 -6.33
C THR A 49 14.56 25.98 -7.19
N ASN A 50 13.51 25.25 -7.59
CA ASN A 50 12.40 25.77 -8.39
C ASN A 50 11.22 26.20 -7.51
N GLY A 51 11.30 26.04 -6.20
CA GLY A 51 10.20 26.38 -5.28
C GLY A 51 9.19 25.25 -5.09
N PHE A 52 9.49 24.02 -5.50
CA PHE A 52 8.59 22.87 -5.32
C PHE A 52 8.84 22.17 -3.99
N LEU A 53 7.77 21.99 -3.20
CA LEU A 53 7.80 21.18 -1.97
C LEU A 53 8.07 19.73 -2.32
N GLN A 54 9.03 19.09 -1.67
CA GLN A 54 9.44 17.72 -2.03
C GLN A 54 8.55 16.70 -1.30
N TYR A 55 7.27 16.57 -1.68
CA TYR A 55 6.38 15.55 -1.08
C TYR A 55 6.60 14.16 -1.67
N ASP A 56 7.10 14.08 -2.91
CA ASP A 56 7.16 12.84 -3.66
C ASP A 56 8.47 12.07 -3.40
N VAL A 57 9.10 12.24 -2.23
CA VAL A 57 10.34 11.56 -1.80
C VAL A 57 10.15 10.88 -0.43
N LEU A 58 10.97 9.87 -0.12
CA LEU A 58 10.88 9.17 1.17
C LEU A 58 11.13 10.07 2.38
N GLU A 59 11.96 11.11 2.20
CA GLU A 59 12.30 12.09 3.22
C GLU A 59 11.09 12.92 3.67
N ALA A 60 10.02 13.01 2.86
CA ALA A 60 8.76 13.65 3.20
C ALA A 60 7.93 12.84 4.22
N LEU A 61 8.28 11.58 4.43
CA LEU A 61 7.51 10.63 5.22
C LEU A 61 8.24 10.28 6.52
N ASN A 62 7.47 10.08 7.58
CA ASN A 62 7.96 9.49 8.82
C ASN A 62 7.89 7.96 8.72
N MET A 63 8.85 7.38 7.97
CA MET A 63 8.93 5.93 7.75
C MET A 63 9.23 5.15 9.03
N GLU A 64 9.92 5.75 10.01
CA GLU A 64 10.12 5.13 11.32
C GLU A 64 8.79 4.91 12.06
N LYS A 65 7.91 5.92 12.05
CA LYS A 65 6.56 5.81 12.62
C LYS A 65 5.70 4.81 11.86
N MET A 66 5.83 4.75 10.52
CA MET A 66 5.14 3.75 9.71
C MET A 66 5.58 2.33 10.07
N MET A 67 6.90 2.09 10.14
CA MET A 67 7.46 0.80 10.54
C MET A 67 7.07 0.42 11.97
N SER A 68 7.06 1.37 12.90
CA SER A 68 6.57 1.15 14.26
C SER A 68 5.10 0.74 14.29
N THR A 69 4.27 1.35 13.44
CA THR A 69 2.84 0.98 13.31
C THR A 69 2.67 -0.43 12.75
N ILE A 70 3.47 -0.81 11.74
CA ILE A 70 3.49 -2.17 11.19
C ILE A 70 3.94 -3.18 12.26
N SER A 71 5.00 -2.89 13.01
CA SER A 71 5.46 -3.75 14.10
C SER A 71 4.40 -3.93 15.19
N CYS A 72 3.75 -2.84 15.61
CA CYS A 72 2.63 -2.91 16.56
C CYS A 72 1.49 -3.80 16.04
N TRP A 73 1.19 -3.74 14.73
CA TRP A 73 0.20 -4.62 14.11
C TRP A 73 0.66 -6.08 14.17
N MET A 74 1.89 -6.37 13.78
CA MET A 74 2.46 -7.74 13.79
C MET A 74 2.47 -8.38 15.19
N GLU A 75 2.65 -7.58 16.24
CA GLU A 75 2.70 -8.02 17.63
C GLU A 75 1.32 -8.11 18.31
N SER A 76 0.25 -7.66 17.65
CA SER A 76 -1.08 -7.56 18.25
C SER A 76 -1.61 -8.92 18.76
N PRO A 77 -2.10 -9.01 20.02
CA PRO A 77 -2.62 -10.24 20.62
C PRO A 77 -3.84 -10.83 19.89
N ARG A 78 -4.51 -10.03 19.05
CA ARG A 78 -5.62 -10.51 18.20
C ARG A 78 -5.15 -11.50 17.14
N HIS A 79 -3.85 -11.54 16.87
CA HIS A 79 -3.19 -12.50 15.99
C HIS A 79 -2.63 -13.71 16.76
N SER A 80 -2.93 -13.85 18.05
CA SER A 80 -2.50 -15.00 18.88
C SER A 80 -3.63 -15.67 19.66
N LEU A 81 -4.86 -15.14 19.63
CA LEU A 81 -6.05 -15.77 20.20
C LEU A 81 -6.72 -16.73 19.21
N ALA A 82 -6.02 -17.82 18.89
CA ALA A 82 -6.61 -18.98 18.24
C ALA A 82 -6.48 -20.20 19.17
N SER A 83 -7.24 -20.23 20.27
CA SER A 83 -7.54 -21.48 20.99
C SER A 83 -8.44 -21.27 22.21
N THR A 84 -9.76 -21.24 22.03
CA THR A 84 -10.74 -21.83 22.96
C THR A 84 -12.06 -22.08 22.22
N ASP A 85 -12.04 -22.84 21.13
CA ASP A 85 -13.17 -23.72 20.77
C ASP A 85 -12.77 -24.66 19.63
N SER A 86 -13.10 -25.93 19.80
CA SER A 86 -12.67 -27.06 18.96
C SER A 86 -13.39 -27.10 17.60
N GLY A 87 -13.15 -26.09 16.74
CA GLY A 87 -13.70 -26.09 15.37
C GLY A 87 -13.40 -24.86 14.50
N SER A 88 -12.76 -23.79 15.01
CA SER A 88 -12.45 -22.62 14.19
C SER A 88 -11.19 -22.85 13.35
N THR A 89 -11.32 -22.78 12.02
CA THR A 89 -10.18 -22.71 11.10
C THR A 89 -9.29 -21.54 11.50
N GLU A 90 -7.98 -21.75 11.68
CA GLU A 90 -7.02 -20.66 11.89
C GLU A 90 -7.14 -19.65 10.74
N GLU A 91 -7.71 -18.48 11.02
CA GLU A 91 -7.77 -17.38 10.06
C GLU A 91 -6.45 -16.62 10.09
N ILE A 92 -5.70 -16.73 9.00
CA ILE A 92 -4.44 -16.02 8.79
C ILE A 92 -4.74 -14.50 8.81
N PRO A 93 -4.13 -13.72 9.71
CA PRO A 93 -4.27 -12.27 9.68
C PRO A 93 -3.67 -11.66 8.44
N ILE A 94 -4.37 -10.70 7.84
CA ILE A 94 -3.99 -10.02 6.60
C ILE A 94 -3.70 -8.56 6.88
N LEU A 95 -2.57 -8.07 6.39
CA LEU A 95 -2.24 -6.63 6.38
C LEU A 95 -2.08 -6.18 4.94
N ILE A 96 -2.87 -5.19 4.54
CA ILE A 96 -2.64 -4.42 3.32
C ILE A 96 -1.88 -3.16 3.70
N ILE A 97 -0.74 -2.93 3.05
CA ILE A 97 0.00 -1.68 3.11
C ILE A 97 -0.18 -1.01 1.75
N GLU A 98 -0.83 0.14 1.73
CA GLU A 98 -1.06 0.89 0.51
C GLU A 98 -0.35 2.24 0.57
N GLY A 99 0.26 2.64 -0.54
CA GLY A 99 1.11 3.82 -0.58
C GLY A 99 1.56 4.13 -1.98
N PHE A 100 1.91 5.37 -2.26
CA PHE A 100 2.22 5.78 -3.62
C PHE A 100 3.65 5.45 -4.02
N LEU A 101 3.78 5.13 -5.32
CA LEU A 101 4.76 5.64 -6.26
C LEU A 101 4.04 5.96 -7.62
N LEU A 102 3.23 7.03 -7.61
CA LEU A 102 2.80 8.03 -8.64
C LEU A 102 2.15 7.67 -10.02
N PHE A 103 0.92 8.23 -10.29
CA PHE A 103 0.02 8.44 -11.46
C PHE A 103 -1.53 8.27 -11.33
N ASN A 104 -2.22 9.15 -12.07
CA ASN A 104 -3.66 9.40 -12.29
C ASN A 104 -4.29 10.71 -11.75
N TYR A 105 -3.58 11.82 -11.87
CA TYR A 105 -4.13 13.17 -11.69
C TYR A 105 -5.42 13.38 -12.50
N ASN A 106 -6.49 13.83 -11.84
CA ASN A 106 -7.45 14.76 -12.48
C ASN A 106 -8.57 15.34 -11.58
N THR A 107 -8.68 15.02 -10.28
CA THR A 107 -9.75 15.62 -9.44
C THR A 107 -9.42 15.90 -7.97
N ARG A 108 -8.23 15.54 -7.47
CA ARG A 108 -7.89 15.69 -6.04
C ARG A 108 -7.24 17.04 -5.81
N ILE A 109 -7.75 17.78 -4.82
CA ILE A 109 -7.12 19.00 -4.32
C ILE A 109 -6.29 18.57 -3.11
N TYR A 110 -4.98 18.70 -3.22
CA TYR A 110 -4.07 18.46 -2.11
C TYR A 110 -4.03 19.66 -1.15
N GLU A 111 -3.60 19.42 0.08
CA GLU A 111 -3.26 20.46 1.05
C GLU A 111 -1.78 20.28 1.44
N PRO A 112 -0.88 21.20 1.03
CA PRO A 112 -1.13 22.38 0.20
C PRO A 112 -1.49 22.00 -1.25
N PRO A 113 -2.21 22.86 -1.99
CA PRO A 113 -2.57 22.60 -3.38
C PRO A 113 -1.34 22.66 -4.29
N ASP A 114 -1.32 21.81 -5.31
CA ASP A 114 -0.25 21.80 -6.31
C ASP A 114 -0.10 23.18 -6.96
N ILE A 115 1.13 23.70 -6.97
CA ILE A 115 1.44 24.92 -7.70
C ILE A 115 1.59 24.64 -9.20
N PRO A 116 1.37 25.62 -10.10
CA PRO A 116 1.52 25.41 -11.53
C PRO A 116 2.89 24.84 -11.90
N GLY A 117 2.93 23.76 -12.68
CA GLY A 117 4.15 23.08 -13.10
C GLY A 117 4.73 22.07 -12.09
N TYR A 118 4.14 21.94 -10.89
CA TYR A 118 4.59 20.96 -9.88
C TYR A 118 4.58 19.53 -10.41
N PHE A 119 3.57 19.16 -11.19
CA PHE A 119 3.46 17.83 -11.75
C PHE A 119 4.60 17.47 -12.70
N ASP A 120 4.81 18.28 -13.73
CA ASP A 120 5.87 18.05 -14.73
C ASP A 120 7.27 18.29 -14.14
N GLY A 121 7.38 19.21 -13.18
CA GLY A 121 8.63 19.63 -12.57
C GLY A 121 9.12 18.75 -11.41
N HIS A 122 8.21 18.05 -10.73
CA HIS A 122 8.55 17.25 -9.54
C HIS A 122 7.89 15.87 -9.53
N VAL A 123 6.55 15.79 -9.59
CA VAL A 123 5.81 14.53 -9.44
C VAL A 123 6.22 13.48 -10.49
N TRP A 124 6.19 13.82 -11.78
CA TRP A 124 6.53 12.86 -12.85
C TRP A 124 8.01 12.48 -12.89
N PRO A 125 8.97 13.41 -12.74
CA PRO A 125 10.38 13.05 -12.57
C PRO A 125 10.62 12.09 -11.41
N MET A 126 9.99 12.32 -10.26
CA MET A 126 10.10 11.43 -9.10
C MET A 126 9.52 10.05 -9.38
N TYR A 127 8.39 9.97 -10.08
CA TYR A 127 7.84 8.67 -10.52
C TYR A 127 8.84 7.87 -11.36
N LEU A 128 9.43 8.50 -12.38
CA LEU A 128 10.32 7.82 -13.31
C LEU A 128 11.57 7.30 -12.58
N LYS A 129 12.11 8.10 -11.66
CA LYS A 129 13.22 7.69 -10.78
C LYS A 129 12.85 6.42 -10.00
N HIS A 130 11.69 6.44 -9.34
CA HIS A 130 11.24 5.31 -8.53
C HIS A 130 10.92 4.07 -9.37
N ARG A 131 10.32 4.24 -10.55
CA ARG A 131 10.09 3.13 -11.48
C ARG A 131 11.41 2.47 -11.90
N GLN A 132 12.44 3.25 -12.15
CA GLN A 132 13.78 2.75 -12.47
C GLN A 132 14.39 2.00 -11.28
N GLU A 133 14.21 2.48 -10.05
CA GLU A 133 14.65 1.77 -8.84
C GLU A 133 13.94 0.41 -8.70
N MET A 134 12.67 0.32 -9.09
CA MET A 134 11.89 -0.93 -9.07
C MET A 134 12.38 -1.98 -10.07
N GLU A 135 13.11 -1.61 -11.12
CA GLU A 135 13.64 -2.57 -12.11
C GLU A 135 14.67 -3.54 -11.49
N ASN A 136 15.26 -3.17 -10.35
CA ASN A 136 16.26 -3.98 -9.64
C ASN A 136 15.66 -4.81 -8.48
N ILE A 137 14.33 -4.85 -8.34
CA ILE A 137 13.66 -5.59 -7.28
C ILE A 137 13.77 -7.11 -7.53
N THR A 138 13.97 -7.87 -6.45
CA THR A 138 14.17 -9.33 -6.50
C THR A 138 12.92 -10.15 -6.25
N TRP A 139 11.81 -9.52 -5.84
CA TRP A 139 10.52 -10.17 -5.66
C TRP A 139 9.57 -9.88 -6.84
N GLU A 140 8.60 -10.77 -7.03
CA GLU A 140 7.61 -10.66 -8.10
C GLU A 140 6.64 -9.50 -7.82
N ILE A 141 6.30 -8.75 -8.88
CA ILE A 141 5.35 -7.65 -8.83
C ILE A 141 4.29 -7.89 -9.91
N VAL A 142 3.02 -7.89 -9.50
CA VAL A 142 1.88 -7.93 -10.41
C VAL A 142 1.49 -6.49 -10.79
N TYR A 143 1.67 -6.13 -12.05
CA TYR A 143 1.29 -4.82 -12.56
C TYR A 143 -0.20 -4.79 -12.95
N LEU A 144 -0.90 -3.75 -12.52
CA LEU A 144 -2.33 -3.56 -12.78
C LEU A 144 -2.55 -2.37 -13.72
N ASP A 145 -3.56 -2.48 -14.57
CA ASP A 145 -4.02 -1.38 -15.41
C ASP A 145 -5.04 -0.52 -14.65
N GLY A 146 -4.55 0.59 -14.08
CA GLY A 146 -5.36 1.54 -13.30
C GLY A 146 -6.42 2.29 -14.11
N THR A 147 -6.53 2.09 -15.43
CA THR A 147 -7.60 2.68 -16.25
C THR A 147 -8.89 1.86 -16.26
N LYS A 148 -8.86 0.63 -15.75
CA LYS A 148 -10.03 -0.23 -15.57
C LYS A 148 -10.98 0.28 -14.49
N SER A 149 -12.19 -0.26 -14.46
CA SER A 149 -13.16 0.06 -13.41
C SER A 149 -12.70 -0.46 -12.04
N GLU A 150 -13.23 0.15 -10.97
CA GLU A 150 -12.99 -0.31 -9.59
C GLU A 150 -13.36 -1.78 -9.39
N GLU A 151 -14.47 -2.21 -9.98
CA GLU A 151 -14.99 -3.59 -9.87
C GLU A 151 -14.09 -4.59 -10.62
N ASP A 152 -13.61 -4.23 -11.82
CA ASP A 152 -12.70 -5.08 -12.58
C ASP A 152 -11.35 -5.24 -11.87
N LEU A 153 -10.80 -4.14 -11.34
CA LEU A 153 -9.55 -4.16 -10.57
C LEU A 153 -9.70 -4.97 -9.30
N PHE A 154 -10.79 -4.77 -8.56
CA PHE A 154 -11.10 -5.55 -7.38
C PHE A 154 -11.19 -7.03 -7.69
N SER A 155 -11.97 -7.41 -8.70
CA SER A 155 -12.18 -8.83 -9.05
C SER A 155 -10.87 -9.49 -9.46
N GLN A 156 -10.09 -8.84 -10.33
CA GLN A 156 -8.78 -9.32 -10.77
C GLN A 156 -7.84 -9.58 -9.59
N VAL A 157 -7.73 -8.62 -8.66
CA VAL A 157 -6.80 -8.71 -7.53
C VAL A 157 -7.32 -9.68 -6.47
N TYR A 158 -8.61 -9.70 -6.21
CA TYR A 158 -9.21 -10.59 -5.22
C TYR A 158 -9.07 -12.06 -5.63
N GLU A 159 -9.31 -12.39 -6.90
CA GLU A 159 -9.14 -13.76 -7.40
C GLU A 159 -7.70 -14.26 -7.25
N ASP A 160 -6.71 -13.42 -7.57
CA ASP A 160 -5.29 -13.73 -7.43
C ASP A 160 -4.91 -13.93 -5.95
N LEU A 161 -5.34 -13.01 -5.07
CA LEU A 161 -5.07 -13.09 -3.63
C LEU A 161 -5.65 -14.33 -2.98
N ILE A 162 -6.86 -14.75 -3.34
CA ILE A 162 -7.47 -15.97 -2.79
C ILE A 162 -6.69 -17.21 -3.21
N GLN A 163 -6.18 -17.25 -4.45
CA GLN A 163 -5.32 -18.35 -4.90
C GLN A 163 -3.99 -18.39 -4.14
N GLU A 164 -3.35 -17.24 -3.94
CA GLU A 164 -2.11 -17.14 -3.15
C GLU A 164 -2.32 -17.54 -1.68
N LEU A 165 -3.40 -17.07 -1.05
CA LEU A 165 -3.77 -17.48 0.31
C LEU A 165 -4.01 -18.99 0.41
N ALA A 166 -4.64 -19.59 -0.60
CA ALA A 166 -4.86 -21.04 -0.65
C ALA A 166 -3.54 -21.82 -0.75
N LYS A 167 -2.60 -21.38 -1.60
CA LYS A 167 -1.25 -21.96 -1.70
C LYS A 167 -0.53 -21.93 -0.35
N GLN A 168 -0.60 -20.81 0.37
CA GLN A 168 0.02 -20.65 1.68
C GLN A 168 -0.60 -21.55 2.76
N LYS A 169 -1.92 -21.81 2.69
CA LYS A 169 -2.60 -22.76 3.58
C LYS A 169 -2.22 -24.21 3.25
N CYS A 170 -2.18 -24.59 1.97
CA CYS A 170 -1.80 -25.95 1.56
C CYS A 170 -0.38 -26.32 2.00
N LEU A 171 0.59 -25.40 1.88
CA LEU A 171 1.96 -25.62 2.35
C LEU A 171 2.02 -25.94 3.86
N GLN A 172 1.08 -25.42 4.66
CA GLN A 172 1.02 -25.66 6.11
C GLN A 172 0.50 -27.04 6.49
N VAL A 173 -0.32 -27.69 5.64
CA VAL A 173 -0.88 -29.02 5.92
C VAL A 173 0.14 -30.13 5.67
N THR A 174 1.14 -29.88 4.83
CA THR A 174 2.18 -30.85 4.43
C THR A 174 3.46 -30.82 5.27
N THR A 175 3.56 -29.95 6.28
CA THR A 175 4.75 -29.83 7.17
C THR A 175 4.39 -30.24 8.59
#